data_AF-A0A3D4UXG4-F1
#
_entry.id   AF-A0A3D4UXG4-F1
#
_cell.length_a   1.000
_cell.length_b   1.000
_cell.length_c   1.000
_cell.angle_alpha   90.00
_cell.angle_beta   90.00
_cell.angle_gamma   90.00
#
_symmetry.space_group_name_H-M   'P 1'
#
loop_
_entity.id
_entity.type
_entity.pdbx_description
1 polymer ?
#
loop_
_entity_poly.entity_id
_entity_poly.type
_entity_poly.pdbx_seq_one_letter_code
_entity_poly.pdbx_strand_id
1 'polypeptide(L)'
;MKNWLNLLSKYYQRIVNSIAFYPTIIALAFMVFSIFVMRIEFNDLVIELKSNIERVLVHDSNNARLILGTIVGSLISLMVFSFSMVMIVLNRATSTLSPRVIPGLISDKFHQVVLGFYLGSIIYSLILIVNIDAPGVEFSVPSLGIFVSMI
;
A
#
# COMPACT_ATOMS: atom_id res chain seq x y z
N MET A 1 -19.39 32.66 -14.74
CA MET A 1 -18.22 31.75 -14.92
C MET A 1 -17.18 31.83 -13.80
N LYS A 2 -16.89 33.01 -13.20
CA LYS A 2 -15.88 33.19 -12.13
C LYS A 2 -16.15 32.39 -10.82
N ASN A 3 -17.42 32.14 -10.48
CA ASN A 3 -17.78 31.35 -9.29
C ASN A 3 -17.39 29.87 -9.39
N TRP A 4 -17.41 29.27 -10.59
CA TRP A 4 -17.11 27.86 -10.77
C TRP A 4 -15.62 27.57 -10.55
N LEU A 5 -14.75 28.46 -11.02
CA LEU A 5 -13.30 28.38 -10.80
C LEU A 5 -12.93 28.54 -9.32
N ASN A 6 -13.62 29.43 -8.60
CA ASN A 6 -13.43 29.62 -7.16
C ASN A 6 -14.00 28.47 -6.31
N LEU A 7 -15.06 27.79 -6.78
CA LEU A 7 -15.58 26.58 -6.15
C LEU A 7 -14.62 25.40 -6.35
N LEU A 8 -14.10 25.22 -7.58
CA LEU A 8 -13.09 24.21 -7.91
C LEU A 8 -11.80 24.39 -7.09
N SER A 9 -11.30 25.63 -6.95
CA SER A 9 -10.08 25.89 -6.18
C SER A 9 -10.26 25.62 -4.68
N LYS A 10 -11.43 25.95 -4.12
CA LYS A 10 -11.76 25.62 -2.71
C LYS A 10 -11.90 24.12 -2.48
N TYR A 11 -12.54 23.39 -3.39
CA TYR A 11 -12.62 21.93 -3.32
C TYR A 11 -11.25 21.29 -3.46
N TYR A 12 -10.43 21.76 -4.40
CA TYR A 12 -9.05 21.30 -4.58
C TYR A 12 -8.21 21.51 -3.32
N GLN A 13 -8.25 22.71 -2.72
CA GLN A 13 -7.54 22.99 -1.45
C GLN A 13 -8.04 22.10 -0.31
N ARG A 14 -9.34 21.81 -0.24
CA ARG A 14 -9.91 20.93 0.79
C ARG A 14 -9.48 19.46 0.62
N ILE A 15 -9.36 19.00 -0.63
CA ILE A 15 -8.90 17.64 -0.96
C ILE A 15 -7.40 17.51 -0.68
N VAL A 16 -6.58 18.45 -1.15
CA VAL A 16 -5.12 18.40 -0.98
C VAL A 16 -4.70 18.61 0.48
N ASN A 17 -5.45 19.38 1.25
CA ASN A 17 -5.19 19.56 2.69
C ASN A 17 -5.78 18.43 3.56
N SER A 18 -6.38 17.40 2.94
CA SER A 18 -6.87 16.23 3.68
C SER A 18 -5.71 15.33 4.11
N ILE A 19 -5.76 14.86 5.35
CA ILE A 19 -4.79 13.91 5.92
C ILE A 19 -4.76 12.60 5.11
N ALA A 20 -5.88 12.23 4.48
CA ALA A 20 -6.00 11.00 3.70
C ALA A 20 -5.53 11.14 2.23
N PHE A 21 -5.18 12.34 1.76
CA PHE A 21 -4.88 12.56 0.34
C PHE A 21 -3.65 11.79 -0.15
N TYR A 22 -2.49 12.01 0.47
CA TYR A 22 -1.26 11.31 0.11
C TYR A 22 -1.35 9.78 0.31
N PRO A 23 -1.88 9.26 1.44
CA PRO A 23 -2.06 7.82 1.59
C PRO A 23 -2.89 7.19 0.48
N THR A 24 -3.97 7.86 0.06
CA THR A 24 -4.85 7.35 -1.00
C THR A 24 -4.15 7.32 -2.36
N ILE A 25 -3.37 8.35 -2.69
CA ILE A 25 -2.61 8.39 -3.95
C ILE A 25 -1.56 7.27 -3.98
N ILE A 26 -0.83 7.07 -2.88
CA ILE A 26 0.18 6.02 -2.80
C ILE A 26 -0.49 4.65 -2.90
N ALA A 27 -1.60 4.42 -2.19
CA ALA A 27 -2.37 3.19 -2.28
C ALA A 27 -2.85 2.88 -3.71
N LEU A 28 -3.35 3.89 -4.43
CA LEU A 28 -3.73 3.77 -5.84
C LEU A 28 -2.52 3.44 -6.72
N ALA A 29 -1.35 4.05 -6.46
CA ALA A 29 -0.13 3.73 -7.20
C ALA A 29 0.28 2.26 -6.98
N PHE A 30 0.21 1.73 -5.76
CA PHE A 30 0.46 0.32 -5.46
C PHE A 30 -0.56 -0.61 -6.11
N MET A 31 -1.83 -0.22 -6.18
CA MET A 31 -2.87 -0.96 -6.89
C MET A 31 -2.59 -1.04 -8.40
N VAL A 32 -2.18 0.06 -9.02
CA VAL A 32 -1.78 0.06 -10.44
C VAL A 32 -0.52 -0.78 -10.62
N PHE A 33 0.44 -0.66 -9.70
CA PHE A 33 1.67 -1.43 -9.71
C PHE A 33 1.43 -2.94 -9.58
N SER A 34 0.50 -3.40 -8.73
CA SER A 34 0.16 -4.83 -8.65
C SER A 34 -0.41 -5.36 -9.95
N ILE A 35 -1.24 -4.58 -10.65
CA ILE A 35 -1.77 -4.97 -11.97
C ILE A 35 -0.62 -5.09 -12.98
N PHE A 36 0.33 -4.16 -12.94
CA PHE A 36 1.51 -4.20 -13.81
C PHE A 36 2.41 -5.40 -13.53
N VAL A 37 2.70 -5.69 -12.26
CA VAL A 37 3.47 -6.88 -11.86
C VAL A 37 2.78 -8.15 -12.33
N MET A 38 1.46 -8.27 -12.11
CA MET A 38 0.69 -9.42 -12.60
C MET A 38 0.76 -9.57 -14.13
N ARG A 39 0.73 -8.46 -14.88
CA ARG A 39 0.83 -8.50 -16.34
C ARG A 39 2.20 -9.04 -16.81
N ILE A 40 3.27 -8.70 -16.08
CA ILE A 40 4.62 -9.20 -16.35
C ILE A 40 4.74 -10.67 -15.94
N GLU A 41 4.16 -11.03 -14.80
CA GLU A 41 4.27 -12.36 -14.17
C GLU A 41 3.87 -13.50 -15.11
N PHE A 42 2.82 -13.29 -15.90
CA PHE A 42 2.24 -14.26 -16.84
C PHE A 42 2.68 -14.05 -18.30
N ASN A 43 3.78 -13.34 -18.53
CA ASN A 43 4.38 -13.22 -19.86
C ASN A 43 5.26 -14.45 -20.15
N ASP A 44 5.17 -15.00 -21.36
CA ASP A 44 5.84 -16.25 -21.76
C ASP A 44 7.36 -16.22 -21.49
N LEU A 45 8.01 -15.07 -21.77
CA LEU A 45 9.44 -14.87 -21.52
C LEU A 45 9.81 -14.95 -20.03
N VAL A 46 8.92 -14.50 -19.16
CA VAL A 46 9.15 -14.46 -17.71
C VAL A 46 8.96 -15.85 -17.11
N ILE A 47 8.02 -16.64 -17.64
CA ILE A 47 7.81 -18.04 -17.25
C ILE A 47 9.06 -18.86 -17.55
N GLU A 48 9.67 -18.68 -18.73
CA GLU A 48 10.92 -19.36 -19.09
C GLU A 48 12.09 -18.94 -18.18
N LEU A 49 12.20 -17.65 -17.82
CA LEU A 49 13.22 -17.17 -16.89
C LEU A 49 13.07 -17.78 -15.48
N LYS A 50 11.83 -17.92 -14.99
CA LYS A 50 11.53 -18.49 -13.67
C LYS A 50 11.96 -19.94 -13.53
N SER A 51 11.90 -20.71 -14.62
CA SER A 51 12.35 -22.11 -14.64
C SER A 51 13.84 -22.25 -14.25
N ASN A 52 14.66 -21.23 -14.48
CA ASN A 52 16.08 -21.23 -14.12
C ASN A 52 16.35 -20.83 -12.65
N ILE A 53 15.38 -20.23 -11.96
CA ILE A 53 15.52 -19.68 -10.59
C ILE A 53 14.57 -20.41 -9.61
N GLU A 54 14.17 -21.63 -9.98
CA GLU A 54 13.13 -22.44 -9.32
C GLU A 54 13.32 -22.63 -7.80
N ARG A 55 14.56 -22.58 -7.30
CA ARG A 55 14.86 -22.76 -5.86
C ARG A 55 14.52 -21.56 -4.97
N VAL A 56 14.43 -20.35 -5.51
CA VAL A 56 14.21 -19.13 -4.70
C VAL A 56 12.75 -18.68 -4.73
N LEU A 57 11.99 -19.12 -5.75
CA LEU A 57 10.63 -18.66 -6.00
C LEU A 57 9.59 -19.56 -5.32
N VAL A 58 8.49 -18.95 -4.88
CA VAL A 58 7.37 -19.67 -4.25
C VAL A 58 6.46 -20.23 -5.35
N HIS A 59 6.34 -21.56 -5.41
CA HIS A 59 5.53 -22.26 -6.40
C HIS A 59 4.23 -22.86 -5.84
N ASP A 60 4.15 -23.03 -4.52
CA ASP A 60 2.96 -23.60 -3.88
C ASP A 60 1.96 -22.51 -3.47
N SER A 61 0.71 -22.65 -3.91
CA SER A 61 -0.37 -21.69 -3.69
C SER A 61 -0.70 -21.51 -2.20
N ASN A 62 -0.56 -22.57 -1.38
CA ASN A 62 -0.82 -22.48 0.05
C ASN A 62 0.30 -21.70 0.76
N ASN A 63 1.56 -21.99 0.44
CA ASN A 63 2.72 -21.23 0.93
C ASN A 63 2.65 -19.76 0.51
N ALA A 64 2.26 -19.49 -0.73
CA ALA A 64 2.05 -18.12 -1.22
C ALA A 64 1.00 -17.37 -0.39
N ARG A 65 -0.17 -17.99 -0.15
CA ARG A 65 -1.24 -17.40 0.69
C ARG A 65 -0.78 -17.22 2.14
N LEU A 66 -0.03 -18.17 2.70
CA LEU A 66 0.52 -18.07 4.06
C LEU A 66 1.52 -16.92 4.19
N ILE A 67 2.47 -16.80 3.26
CA ILE A 67 3.47 -15.72 3.25
C ILE A 67 2.79 -14.36 3.10
N LEU A 68 1.99 -14.17 2.05
CA LEU A 68 1.30 -12.90 1.80
C LEU A 68 0.35 -12.54 2.94
N GLY A 69 -0.38 -13.52 3.49
CA GLY A 69 -1.27 -13.32 4.64
C GLY A 69 -0.50 -12.90 5.89
N THR A 70 0.67 -13.50 6.14
CA THR A 70 1.55 -13.11 7.27
C THR A 70 2.07 -11.69 7.09
N ILE A 71 2.49 -11.33 5.86
CA ILE A 71 2.94 -9.96 5.52
C ILE A 71 1.80 -8.95 5.74
N VAL A 72 0.61 -9.22 5.20
CA VAL A 72 -0.57 -8.36 5.38
C VAL A 72 -0.90 -8.18 6.86
N GLY A 73 -0.94 -9.27 7.63
CA GLY A 73 -1.18 -9.21 9.07
C GLY A 73 -0.14 -8.36 9.80
N SER A 74 1.14 -8.58 9.50
CA SER A 74 2.26 -7.82 10.08
C SER A 74 2.20 -6.32 9.74
N LEU A 75 1.82 -5.97 8.51
CA LEU A 75 1.69 -4.58 8.05
C LEU A 75 0.50 -3.88 8.71
N ILE A 76 -0.62 -4.58 8.90
CA ILE A 76 -1.76 -4.03 9.65
C ILE A 76 -1.34 -3.76 11.10
N SER A 77 -0.67 -4.71 11.76
CA SER A 77 -0.16 -4.51 13.12
C SER A 77 0.82 -3.33 13.20
N LEU A 78 1.76 -3.23 12.25
CA LEU A 78 2.73 -2.14 12.19
C LEU A 78 2.05 -0.78 11.91
N MET A 79 1.02 -0.76 11.08
CA MET A 79 0.23 0.44 10.78
C MET A 79 -0.49 0.95 12.02
N VAL A 80 -1.23 0.07 12.72
CA VAL A 80 -1.95 0.41 13.95
C VAL A 80 -0.98 0.87 15.04
N PHE A 81 0.15 0.17 15.19
CA PHE A 81 1.20 0.54 16.14
C PHE A 81 1.80 1.92 15.83
N SER A 82 2.17 2.17 14.58
CA SER A 82 2.75 3.45 14.14
C SER A 82 1.79 4.61 14.39
N PHE A 83 0.51 4.44 14.03
CA PHE A 83 -0.51 5.46 14.27
C PHE A 83 -0.74 5.71 15.75
N SER A 84 -0.78 4.64 16.56
CA SER A 84 -0.90 4.75 18.02
C SER A 84 0.25 5.55 18.63
N MET A 85 1.48 5.31 18.18
CA MET A 85 2.66 6.07 18.63
C MET A 85 2.55 7.56 18.28
N VAL A 86 2.16 7.89 17.05
CA VAL A 86 1.91 9.28 16.62
C VAL A 86 0.86 9.94 17.52
N MET A 87 -0.27 9.26 17.77
CA MET A 87 -1.32 9.79 18.65
C MET A 87 -0.87 9.98 20.10
N ILE A 88 -0.04 9.08 20.65
CA ILE A 88 0.55 9.24 21.99
C ILE A 88 1.43 10.50 22.05
N VAL A 89 2.27 10.71 21.05
CA VAL A 89 3.13 11.91 20.96
C VAL A 89 2.28 13.17 20.86
N LEU A 90 1.23 13.15 20.03
CA LEU A 90 0.29 14.27 19.88
C LEU A 90 -0.45 14.60 21.18
N ASN A 91 -0.86 13.58 21.95
CA ASN A 91 -1.51 13.78 23.24
C ASN A 91 -0.56 14.44 24.26
N ARG A 92 0.72 14.04 24.29
CA ARG A 92 1.74 14.70 25.12
C ARG A 92 2.07 16.12 24.65
N ALA A 93 2.05 16.36 23.34
CA ALA A 93 2.25 17.69 22.78
C ALA A 93 1.06 18.61 23.10
N THR A 94 -0.17 18.10 23.01
CA THR A 94 -1.40 18.86 23.31
C THR A 94 -1.49 19.29 24.78
N SER A 95 -0.94 18.49 25.70
CA SER A 95 -0.89 18.87 27.11
C SER A 95 0.17 19.93 27.44
N THR A 96 1.10 20.22 26.51
CA THR A 96 2.24 21.14 26.74
C THR A 96 2.29 22.32 25.75
N LEU A 97 1.59 22.24 24.62
CA LEU A 97 1.56 23.24 23.56
C LEU A 97 0.19 23.93 23.45
N SER A 98 0.18 25.15 22.90
CA SER A 98 -1.04 25.91 22.63
C SER A 98 -1.91 25.25 21.52
N PRO A 99 -3.25 25.32 21.57
CA PRO A 99 -4.16 24.70 20.60
C PRO A 99 -3.93 25.06 19.12
N ARG A 100 -3.19 26.13 18.82
CA ARG A 100 -2.95 26.61 17.45
C ARG A 100 -1.86 25.82 16.69
N VAL A 101 -0.98 25.07 17.37
CA VAL A 101 0.10 24.30 16.72
C VAL A 101 -0.24 22.82 16.51
N ILE A 102 -1.31 22.33 17.14
CA ILE A 102 -1.73 20.92 17.10
C ILE A 102 -2.10 20.45 15.67
N PRO A 103 -2.88 21.21 14.86
CA PRO A 103 -3.28 20.73 13.54
C PRO A 103 -2.13 20.53 12.55
N GLY A 104 -1.04 21.30 12.69
CA GLY A 104 0.16 21.19 11.86
C GLY A 104 0.99 19.94 12.17
N LEU A 105 0.92 19.43 13.40
CA LEU A 105 1.65 18.24 13.83
C LEU A 105 0.99 16.93 13.36
N ILE A 106 -0.34 16.92 13.23
CA ILE A 106 -1.13 15.75 12.77
C ILE A 106 -1.06 15.59 11.24
N SER A 107 -0.90 16.70 10.52
CA SER A 107 -0.90 16.74 9.05
C SER A 107 0.49 16.62 8.44
N ASP A 108 1.48 16.14 9.20
CA ASP A 108 2.83 15.95 8.68
C ASP A 108 2.83 14.98 7.49
N LYS A 109 3.41 15.45 6.37
CA LYS A 109 3.48 14.71 5.11
C LYS A 109 4.25 13.41 5.27
N PHE A 110 5.25 13.36 6.15
CA PHE A 110 6.05 12.17 6.39
C PHE A 110 5.18 11.02 6.92
N HIS A 111 4.36 11.27 7.95
CA HIS A 111 3.46 10.25 8.49
C HIS A 111 2.42 9.79 7.47
N GLN A 112 1.93 10.71 6.64
CA GLN A 112 1.01 10.40 5.56
C GLN A 112 1.63 9.51 4.48
N VAL A 113 2.90 9.75 4.12
CA VAL A 113 3.64 8.90 3.17
C VAL A 113 3.84 7.50 3.75
N VAL A 114 4.31 7.39 4.99
CA VAL A 114 4.51 6.10 5.67
C VAL A 114 3.20 5.31 5.74
N LEU A 115 2.09 5.96 6.11
CA LEU A 115 0.77 5.34 6.12
C LEU A 115 0.34 4.87 4.73
N GLY A 116 0.62 5.67 3.70
CA GLY A 116 0.38 5.32 2.31
C GLY A 116 1.14 4.07 1.88
N PHE A 117 2.41 3.93 2.28
CA PHE A 117 3.19 2.71 2.00
C PHE A 117 2.60 1.48 2.70
N TYR A 118 2.23 1.57 3.97
CA TYR A 118 1.59 0.44 4.65
C TYR A 118 0.29 0.02 3.95
N LEU A 119 -0.58 0.98 3.65
CA LEU A 119 -1.85 0.72 2.99
C LEU A 119 -1.65 0.18 1.57
N GLY A 120 -0.71 0.75 0.82
CA GLY A 120 -0.34 0.33 -0.52
C GLY A 120 0.20 -1.10 -0.56
N SER A 121 1.14 -1.44 0.32
CA SER A 121 1.70 -2.80 0.41
C SER A 121 0.65 -3.84 0.82
N ILE A 122 -0.29 -3.48 1.69
CA ILE A 122 -1.44 -4.33 2.02
C ILE A 122 -2.31 -4.57 0.78
N ILE A 123 -2.70 -3.51 0.08
CA ILE A 123 -3.54 -3.61 -1.13
C ILE A 123 -2.83 -4.44 -2.20
N TYR A 124 -1.55 -4.18 -2.45
CA TYR A 124 -0.72 -4.95 -3.37
C TYR A 124 -0.75 -6.44 -3.02
N SER A 125 -0.48 -6.79 -1.75
CA SER A 125 -0.44 -8.18 -1.29
C SER A 125 -1.82 -8.86 -1.38
N LEU A 126 -2.90 -8.14 -1.05
CA LEU A 126 -4.27 -8.64 -1.19
C LEU A 126 -4.63 -8.92 -2.65
N ILE A 127 -4.24 -8.03 -3.58
CA ILE A 127 -4.47 -8.25 -5.01
C ILE A 127 -3.73 -9.50 -5.49
N LEU A 128 -2.49 -9.72 -5.04
CA LEU A 128 -1.78 -10.97 -5.34
C LEU A 128 -2.52 -12.19 -4.80
N ILE A 129 -2.98 -12.17 -3.54
CA ILE A 129 -3.74 -13.28 -2.93
C ILE A 129 -4.99 -13.62 -3.74
N VAL A 130 -5.77 -12.60 -4.15
CA VAL A 130 -7.03 -12.77 -4.91
C VAL A 130 -6.79 -13.44 -6.25
N ASN A 131 -5.59 -13.31 -6.83
CA ASN A 131 -5.26 -13.85 -8.15
C ASN A 131 -4.47 -15.16 -8.08
N ILE A 132 -4.25 -15.72 -6.89
CA ILE A 132 -3.73 -17.09 -6.74
C ILE A 132 -4.80 -18.10 -7.16
N ASP A 133 -4.42 -19.09 -7.96
CA ASP A 133 -5.32 -20.11 -8.55
C ASP A 133 -6.47 -19.52 -9.41
N ALA A 134 -6.24 -18.38 -10.05
CA ALA A 134 -7.18 -17.80 -10.99
C ALA A 134 -7.45 -18.79 -12.16
N PRO A 135 -8.72 -19.07 -12.49
CA PRO A 135 -9.07 -20.08 -13.48
C PRO A 135 -8.55 -19.71 -14.88
N GLY A 136 -7.85 -20.64 -15.53
CA GLY A 136 -7.40 -20.52 -16.93
C GLY A 136 -5.90 -20.28 -17.15
N VAL A 137 -5.04 -20.35 -16.13
CA VAL A 137 -3.59 -20.15 -16.25
C VAL A 137 -2.82 -21.32 -15.63
N GLU A 138 -1.91 -21.94 -16.40
CA GLU A 138 -1.16 -23.16 -16.01
C GLU A 138 -0.01 -22.91 -15.01
N PHE A 139 0.24 -21.63 -14.67
CA PHE A 139 1.13 -21.20 -13.60
C PHE A 139 0.42 -20.13 -12.79
N SER A 140 -0.35 -20.51 -11.77
CA SER A 140 -1.28 -19.57 -11.14
C SER A 140 -0.77 -18.88 -9.86
N VAL A 141 0.52 -19.03 -9.53
CA VAL A 141 1.13 -18.38 -8.36
C VAL A 141 2.01 -17.21 -8.80
N PRO A 142 1.75 -15.97 -8.33
CA PRO A 142 2.55 -14.80 -8.69
C PRO A 142 3.86 -14.73 -7.89
N SER A 143 4.74 -15.71 -8.11
CA SER A 143 6.08 -15.85 -7.53
C SER A 143 6.94 -14.58 -7.48
N LEU A 144 7.06 -13.78 -8.56
CA LEU A 144 7.85 -12.53 -8.51
C LEU A 144 7.13 -11.48 -7.69
N GLY A 145 5.80 -11.43 -7.79
CA GLY A 145 4.99 -10.51 -7.00
C GLY A 145 5.16 -10.76 -5.50
N ILE A 146 5.21 -12.04 -5.11
CA ILE A 146 5.48 -12.46 -3.73
C ILE A 146 6.90 -12.06 -3.32
N PHE A 147 7.90 -12.27 -4.17
CA PHE A 147 9.27 -11.85 -3.88
C PHE A 147 9.37 -10.33 -3.65
N VAL A 148 8.71 -9.53 -4.49
CA VAL A 148 8.62 -8.07 -4.32
C VAL A 148 7.93 -7.69 -3.01
N SER A 149 6.93 -8.47 -2.55
CA SER A 149 6.26 -8.19 -1.27
C SER A 149 7.14 -8.42 -0.04
N MET A 150 8.20 -9.22 -0.17
CA MET A 150 9.11 -9.56 0.93
C MET A 150 10.22 -8.52 1.13
N ILE A 151 10.41 -7.61 0.18
CA ILE A 151 11.45 -6.56 0.17
C ILE A 151 10.82 -5.22 0.52
#